data_AF-A0A5B0MAL5-F1
#
_entry.id   AF-A0A5B0MAL5-F1
#
_cell.length_a   1.000
_cell.length_b   1.000
_cell.length_c   1.000
_cell.angle_alpha   90.00
_cell.angle_beta   90.00
_cell.angle_gamma   90.00
#
_symmetry.space_group_name_H-M   'P 1'
#
loop_
_entity.id
_entity.type
_entity.pdbx_description
1 polymer ?
#
loop_
_entity_poly.entity_id
_entity_poly.type
_entity_poly.pdbx_seq_one_letter_code
_entity_poly.pdbx_strand_id
1 'polypeptide(L)'
;MSTTAVQNLPKILMLHGYTQNASIFSKRLAAVRKVCQGHCEMVFVDAPLVIQVPDPTGNSLSQFDSAAVADHTPETDPALIPRGWWKSKEIEDGANGSRKIFEGFEESLQFIRRVIDEQGPFDACFGFSQGNVIHLFFFNSHSIRAHLFLG
;
A
#
# COMPACT_ATOMS: atom_id res chain seq x y z
N MET A 1 25.16 -28.50 -25.59
CA MET A 1 25.06 -28.23 -24.15
C MET A 1 24.10 -27.05 -24.00
N SER A 2 22.89 -27.29 -23.52
CA SER A 2 21.84 -26.25 -23.43
C SER A 2 22.01 -25.53 -22.10
N THR A 3 22.33 -24.23 -22.15
CA THR A 3 22.41 -23.36 -20.98
C THR A 3 20.99 -23.18 -20.45
N THR A 4 20.65 -23.83 -19.34
CA THR A 4 19.39 -23.55 -18.63
C THR A 4 19.47 -22.12 -18.10
N ALA A 5 18.78 -21.20 -18.78
CA ALA A 5 18.60 -19.85 -18.26
C ALA A 5 17.91 -19.95 -16.89
N VAL A 6 18.52 -19.36 -15.86
CA VAL A 6 17.84 -19.15 -14.58
C VAL A 6 16.66 -18.22 -14.86
N GLN A 7 15.45 -18.77 -14.87
CA GLN A 7 14.24 -17.97 -14.97
C GLN A 7 14.05 -17.28 -13.61
N ASN A 8 14.19 -15.96 -13.58
CA ASN A 8 13.89 -15.18 -12.37
C ASN A 8 12.38 -15.27 -12.10
N LEU A 9 12.00 -15.44 -10.83
CA LEU A 9 10.60 -15.46 -10.44
C LEU A 9 9.98 -14.07 -10.69
N PRO A 10 8.74 -13.99 -11.22
CA PRO A 10 8.03 -12.73 -11.35
C PRO A 10 7.96 -11.97 -10.02
N LYS A 11 8.27 -10.68 -10.04
CA LYS A 11 8.30 -9.81 -8.86
C LYS A 11 7.04 -8.96 -8.78
N ILE A 12 6.35 -9.04 -7.65
CA ILE A 12 5.04 -8.39 -7.43
C ILE A 12 5.16 -7.36 -6.32
N LEU A 13 4.87 -6.10 -6.64
CA LEU A 13 4.76 -5.02 -5.67
C LEU A 13 3.42 -5.10 -4.93
N MET A 14 3.44 -5.14 -3.60
CA MET A 14 2.25 -5.34 -2.75
C MET A 14 1.93 -4.07 -1.95
N LEU A 15 0.76 -3.47 -2.20
CA LEU A 15 0.30 -2.21 -1.60
C LEU A 15 -0.86 -2.46 -0.63
N HIS A 16 -0.64 -2.17 0.66
CA HIS A 16 -1.62 -2.41 1.73
C HIS A 16 -2.77 -1.38 1.75
N GLY A 17 -3.82 -1.66 2.54
CA GLY A 17 -4.97 -0.76 2.73
C GLY A 17 -4.78 0.29 3.82
N TYR A 18 -5.76 1.18 3.97
CA TYR A 18 -5.74 2.25 4.99
C TYR A 18 -5.58 1.65 6.40
N THR A 19 -4.75 2.27 7.23
CA THR A 19 -4.42 1.89 8.63
C THR A 19 -3.67 0.57 8.79
N GLN A 20 -3.28 -0.09 7.69
CA GLN A 20 -2.41 -1.26 7.71
C GLN A 20 -0.94 -0.85 7.52
N ASN A 21 -0.05 -1.83 7.45
CA ASN A 21 1.35 -1.68 7.06
C ASN A 21 1.81 -2.96 6.31
N ALA A 22 3.04 -2.97 5.81
CA ALA A 22 3.62 -4.07 5.06
C ALA A 22 3.58 -5.40 5.83
N SER A 23 3.91 -5.38 7.12
CA SER A 23 3.96 -6.55 7.99
C SER A 23 2.57 -7.18 8.17
N ILE A 24 1.57 -6.36 8.50
CA ILE A 24 0.18 -6.80 8.67
C ILE A 24 -0.36 -7.38 7.37
N PHE A 25 -0.10 -6.71 6.25
CA PHE A 25 -0.59 -7.16 4.95
C PHE A 25 0.06 -8.49 4.52
N SER A 26 1.36 -8.64 4.74
CA SER A 26 2.08 -9.89 4.51
C SER A 26 1.56 -11.04 5.37
N LYS A 27 1.21 -10.78 6.64
CA LYS A 27 0.59 -11.78 7.53
C LYS A 27 -0.80 -12.18 7.06
N ARG A 28 -1.64 -11.23 6.63
CA ARG A 28 -2.98 -11.51 6.08
C ARG A 28 -2.94 -12.37 4.83
N LEU A 29 -1.91 -12.19 4.00
CA LEU A 29 -1.68 -12.98 2.80
C LEU A 29 -0.81 -14.22 3.02
N ALA A 30 -0.57 -14.67 4.26
CA ALA A 30 0.32 -15.80 4.54
C ALA A 30 -0.06 -17.10 3.80
N ALA A 31 -1.36 -17.40 3.70
CA ALA A 31 -1.84 -18.56 2.95
C ALA A 31 -1.55 -18.44 1.44
N VAL A 32 -1.78 -17.25 0.87
CA VAL A 32 -1.49 -16.96 -0.54
C VAL A 32 0.02 -17.04 -0.80
N ARG A 33 0.84 -16.45 0.08
CA ARG A 33 2.31 -16.53 0.02
C ARG A 33 2.80 -17.97 0.04
N LYS A 34 2.18 -18.84 0.85
CA LYS A 34 2.52 -20.26 0.91
C LYS A 34 2.20 -20.98 -0.39
N VAL A 35 1.05 -20.69 -1.01
CA VAL A 35 0.66 -21.28 -2.30
C VAL A 35 1.55 -20.78 -3.44
N CYS A 36 1.94 -19.51 -3.41
CA CYS A 36 2.79 -18.90 -4.43
C CYS A 36 4.29 -19.09 -4.19
N GLN A 37 4.70 -19.86 -3.18
CA GLN A 37 6.10 -20.06 -2.85
C GLN A 37 6.83 -20.73 -4.03
N GLY A 38 7.90 -20.08 -4.52
CA GLY A 38 8.63 -20.56 -5.69
C GLY A 38 7.97 -20.25 -7.04
N HIS A 39 6.88 -19.49 -7.05
CA HIS A 39 6.20 -19.02 -8.27
C HIS A 39 6.34 -17.51 -8.48
N CYS A 40 6.47 -16.71 -7.43
CA CYS A 40 6.70 -15.28 -7.51
C CYS A 40 7.42 -14.75 -6.26
N GLU A 41 8.06 -13.59 -6.40
CA GLU A 41 8.57 -12.78 -5.30
C GLU A 41 7.52 -11.71 -4.96
N MET A 42 7.07 -11.63 -3.70
CA MET A 42 6.13 -10.61 -3.24
C MET A 42 6.86 -9.58 -2.36
N VAL A 43 6.88 -8.32 -2.80
CA VAL A 43 7.52 -7.20 -2.09
C VAL A 43 6.46 -6.33 -1.44
N PHE A 44 6.40 -6.38 -0.11
CA PHE A 44 5.48 -5.58 0.69
C PHE A 44 6.17 -4.27 1.11
N VAL A 45 5.51 -3.14 0.86
CA VAL A 45 6.05 -1.82 1.20
C VAL A 45 5.11 -1.06 2.12
N ASP A 46 5.70 -0.21 2.97
CA ASP A 46 4.98 0.65 3.89
C ASP A 46 4.60 1.96 3.21
N ALA A 47 3.34 2.36 3.35
CA ALA A 47 2.89 3.67 2.89
C ALA A 47 3.57 4.80 3.71
N PRO A 48 3.87 5.95 3.09
CA PRO A 48 4.69 6.98 3.71
C PRO A 48 3.98 7.74 4.84
N LEU A 49 2.64 7.79 4.83
CA LEU A 49 1.88 8.56 5.81
C LEU A 49 1.59 7.73 7.06
N VAL A 50 2.12 8.17 8.20
CA VAL A 50 1.75 7.62 9.51
C VAL A 50 0.37 8.15 9.92
N ILE A 51 -0.51 7.26 10.35
CA ILE A 51 -1.85 7.60 10.84
C ILE A 51 -1.78 7.72 12.35
N GLN A 52 -2.20 8.87 12.90
CA GLN A 52 -2.28 9.04 14.34
C GLN A 52 -3.61 8.50 14.84
N VAL A 53 -3.58 7.89 16.03
CA VAL A 53 -4.75 7.32 16.70
C VAL A 53 -4.93 8.06 18.04
N PRO A 54 -6.10 8.66 18.32
CA PRO A 54 -7.31 8.70 17.49
C PRO A 54 -7.14 9.63 16.27
N ASP A 55 -7.72 9.25 15.13
CA ASP A 55 -7.68 10.04 13.90
C ASP A 55 -8.66 11.22 14.01
N PRO A 56 -8.21 12.49 14.02
CA PRO A 56 -9.09 13.65 14.15
C PRO A 56 -10.03 13.84 12.96
N THR A 57 -9.87 13.09 11.87
CA THR A 57 -10.76 13.14 10.70
C THR A 57 -12.07 12.36 10.88
N GLY A 58 -12.29 11.72 12.04
CA GLY A 58 -13.56 11.07 12.41
C GLY A 58 -13.75 9.66 11.84
N ASN A 59 -12.78 9.14 11.09
CA ASN A 59 -12.79 7.76 10.64
C ASN A 59 -12.43 6.82 11.80
N SER A 60 -13.41 6.10 12.34
CA SER A 60 -13.15 5.12 13.40
C SER A 60 -12.30 3.97 12.85
N LEU A 61 -11.11 3.76 13.42
CA LEU A 61 -10.19 2.68 13.02
C LEU A 61 -10.83 1.29 13.18
N SER A 62 -11.79 1.16 14.09
CA SER A 62 -12.58 -0.06 14.29
C SER A 62 -13.41 -0.45 13.07
N GLN A 63 -13.72 0.50 12.18
CA GLN A 63 -14.48 0.24 10.95
C GLN A 63 -13.65 -0.47 9.88
N PHE A 64 -12.32 -0.36 9.94
CA PHE A 64 -11.44 -0.93 8.91
C PHE A 64 -10.93 -2.34 9.25
N ASP A 65 -11.46 -2.96 10.31
CA ASP A 65 -10.99 -4.23 10.87
C ASP A 65 -9.46 -4.26 10.88
N SER A 66 -8.84 -3.16 11.32
CA SER A 66 -7.41 -2.98 11.14
C SER A 66 -6.68 -3.74 12.23
N ALA A 67 -5.82 -4.71 11.86
CA ALA A 67 -5.00 -5.40 12.86
C ALA A 67 -3.97 -4.46 13.53
N ALA A 68 -3.85 -3.21 13.07
CA ALA A 68 -3.04 -2.17 13.69
C ALA A 68 -3.78 -1.40 14.81
N VAL A 69 -4.97 -1.84 15.25
CA VAL A 69 -5.75 -1.14 16.27
C VAL A 69 -5.05 -1.15 17.64
N ALA A 70 -4.44 0.00 17.95
CA ALA A 70 -4.83 0.85 19.07
C ALA A 70 -4.83 0.28 20.51
N ASP A 71 -3.91 -0.62 20.85
CA ASP A 71 -3.49 -0.81 22.26
C ASP A 71 -1.95 -0.72 22.44
N HIS A 72 -1.25 -0.36 21.37
CA HIS A 72 0.20 -0.21 21.38
C HIS A 72 0.55 1.26 21.23
N THR A 73 1.17 1.80 22.27
CA THR A 73 1.84 3.10 22.19
C THR A 73 2.80 3.10 20.99
N PRO A 74 2.91 4.19 20.22
CA PRO A 74 3.74 4.27 19.01
C PRO A 74 5.26 4.04 19.20
N GLU A 75 5.71 3.56 20.36
CA GLU A 75 7.10 3.69 20.79
C GLU A 75 7.96 2.42 20.73
N THR A 76 7.47 1.23 20.33
CA THR A 76 8.36 0.04 20.37
C THR A 76 8.35 -0.93 19.18
N ASP A 77 7.35 -0.92 18.29
CA ASP A 77 7.38 -1.84 17.13
C ASP A 77 6.91 -1.16 15.82
N PRO A 78 7.83 -0.90 14.86
CA PRO A 78 7.49 -0.42 13.52
C PRO A 78 6.43 -1.27 12.80
N ALA A 79 6.33 -2.56 13.11
CA ALA A 79 5.35 -3.47 12.51
C ALA A 79 3.91 -3.25 13.01
N LEU A 80 3.69 -2.38 13.99
CA LEU A 80 2.38 -2.04 14.53
C LEU A 80 1.94 -0.61 14.18
N ILE A 81 2.80 0.18 13.54
CA ILE A 81 2.49 1.56 13.17
C ILE A 81 1.41 1.55 12.07
N PRO A 82 0.24 2.18 12.28
CA PRO A 82 -0.78 2.29 11.25
C PRO A 82 -0.38 3.31 10.19
N ARG A 83 -0.47 2.93 8.92
CA ARG A 83 -0.05 3.76 7.78
C ARG A 83 -1.16 3.91 6.75
N GLY A 84 -1.04 4.93 5.91
CA GLY A 84 -1.94 5.19 4.79
C GLY A 84 -1.20 5.80 3.60
N TRP A 85 -1.83 5.73 2.44
CA TRP A 85 -1.36 6.37 1.22
C TRP A 85 -1.89 7.80 1.07
N TRP A 86 -3.05 8.08 1.65
CA TRP A 86 -3.56 9.45 1.77
C TRP A 86 -4.53 9.55 2.95
N LYS A 87 -4.85 10.77 3.37
CA LYS A 87 -5.95 11.07 4.29
C LYS A 87 -6.92 12.05 3.63
N SER A 88 -8.22 11.79 3.79
CA SER A 88 -9.25 12.75 3.37
C SER A 88 -9.39 13.81 4.45
N LYS A 89 -9.15 15.06 4.09
CA LYS A 89 -9.41 16.21 4.95
C LYS A 89 -10.42 17.11 4.29
N GLU A 90 -11.40 17.56 5.06
CA GLU A 90 -12.32 18.59 4.64
C GLU A 90 -11.75 19.95 5.01
N ILE A 91 -11.71 20.86 4.04
CA ILE A 91 -11.24 22.22 4.24
C ILE A 91 -12.31 23.21 3.80
N GLU A 92 -12.37 24.35 4.46
CA GLU A 92 -13.24 25.45 4.04
C GLU A 92 -12.75 26.05 2.72
N ASP A 93 -13.68 26.29 1.80
CA ASP A 93 -13.48 26.87 0.48
C ASP A 93 -14.31 28.15 0.33
N GLY A 94 -14.26 29.01 1.36
CA GLY A 94 -14.93 30.30 1.38
C GLY A 94 -16.42 30.21 1.05
N ALA A 95 -16.86 30.96 0.03
CA ALA A 95 -18.27 31.01 -0.39
C ALA A 95 -18.78 29.70 -1.04
N ASN A 96 -17.88 28.78 -1.41
CA ASN A 96 -18.23 27.51 -2.04
C ASN A 96 -18.50 26.39 -1.02
N GLY A 97 -18.44 26.68 0.29
CA GLY A 97 -18.65 25.71 1.35
C GLY A 97 -17.37 24.98 1.72
N SER A 98 -17.41 23.65 1.80
CA SER A 98 -16.26 22.81 2.10
C SER A 98 -15.85 21.95 0.91
N ARG A 99 -14.55 21.68 0.78
CA ARG A 99 -14.02 20.74 -0.21
C ARG A 99 -13.14 19.69 0.44
N LYS A 100 -13.09 18.51 -0.16
CA LYS A 100 -12.19 17.43 0.28
C LYS A 100 -10.85 17.53 -0.42
N ILE A 101 -9.78 17.38 0.35
CA ILE A 101 -8.42 17.21 -0.12
C ILE A 101 -7.88 15.85 0.31
N PHE A 102 -6.93 15.31 -0.47
CA PHE A 102 -6.28 14.04 -0.24
C PHE A 102 -4.81 14.29 0.14
N GLU A 103 -4.58 14.52 1.43
CA GLU A 103 -3.24 14.79 1.96
C GLU A 103 -2.36 13.53 1.88
N GLY A 104 -1.13 13.64 1.39
CA GLY A 104 -0.19 12.52 1.26
C GLY A 104 -0.28 11.75 -0.06
N PHE A 105 -1.25 12.06 -0.93
CA PHE A 105 -1.46 11.31 -2.17
C PHE A 105 -0.30 11.45 -3.16
N GLU A 106 0.17 12.67 -3.40
CA GLU A 106 1.29 12.93 -4.32
C GLU A 106 2.60 12.35 -3.78
N GLU A 107 2.84 12.49 -2.47
CA GLU A 107 3.99 11.92 -1.78
C GLU A 107 4.02 10.40 -1.90
N SER A 108 2.85 9.76 -1.88
CA SER A 108 2.69 8.33 -2.12
C SER A 108 3.04 7.93 -3.55
N LEU A 109 2.62 8.68 -4.57
CA LEU A 109 3.00 8.41 -5.96
C LEU A 109 4.51 8.53 -6.16
N GLN A 110 5.13 9.57 -5.59
CA GLN A 110 6.58 9.77 -5.63
C GLN A 110 7.32 8.65 -4.89
N PHE A 111 6.79 8.19 -3.76
CA PHE A 111 7.33 7.03 -3.05
C PHE A 111 7.28 5.76 -3.89
N ILE A 112 6.14 5.45 -4.53
CA ILE A 112 6.02 4.29 -5.42
C ILE A 112 7.00 4.39 -6.58
N ARG A 113 7.17 5.58 -7.16
CA ARG A 113 8.17 5.80 -8.21
C ARG A 113 9.57 5.42 -7.74
N ARG A 114 9.99 5.90 -6.56
CA ARG A 114 11.30 5.56 -5.98
C ARG A 114 11.44 4.06 -5.73
N VAL A 115 10.42 3.41 -5.16
CA VAL A 115 10.43 1.95 -4.95
C VAL A 115 10.63 1.20 -6.26
N ILE A 116 9.95 1.60 -7.33
CA ILE A 116 10.10 0.98 -8.65
C ILE A 116 11.51 1.20 -9.22
N ASP A 117 12.04 2.41 -9.10
CA ASP A 117 13.38 2.75 -9.60
C ASP A 117 14.49 2.02 -8.81
N GLU A 118 14.32 1.85 -7.49
CA GLU A 118 15.34 1.26 -6.60
C GLU A 118 15.27 -0.27 -6.48
N GLN A 119 14.06 -0.84 -6.50
CA GLN A 119 13.82 -2.26 -6.22
C GLN A 119 13.27 -3.04 -7.42
N GLY A 120 12.97 -2.35 -8.52
CA GLY A 120 12.49 -2.98 -9.74
C GLY A 120 13.58 -3.75 -10.52
N PRO A 121 13.22 -4.31 -11.68
CA PRO A 121 11.90 -4.25 -12.30
C PRO A 121 10.85 -5.08 -11.53
N PHE A 122 9.61 -4.61 -11.55
CA PHE A 122 8.44 -5.35 -11.07
C PHE A 122 7.61 -5.82 -12.26
N ASP A 123 7.18 -7.09 -12.23
CA ASP A 123 6.35 -7.69 -13.27
C ASP A 123 4.85 -7.45 -13.02
N ALA A 124 4.47 -7.25 -11.77
CA ALA A 124 3.10 -6.97 -11.38
C ALA A 124 3.01 -6.07 -10.14
N CYS A 125 1.82 -5.54 -9.90
CA CYS A 125 1.46 -4.79 -8.72
C CYS A 125 0.11 -5.30 -8.23
N PHE A 126 0.00 -5.51 -6.93
CA PHE A 126 -1.22 -5.91 -6.24
C PHE A 126 -1.53 -4.88 -5.17
N GLY A 127 -2.73 -4.29 -5.20
CA GLY A 127 -3.16 -3.33 -4.21
C GLY A 127 -4.46 -3.74 -3.53
N PHE A 128 -4.57 -3.47 -2.24
CA PHE A 128 -5.79 -3.69 -1.46
C PHE A 128 -6.39 -2.37 -0.98
N SER A 129 -7.71 -2.18 -1.14
CA SER A 129 -8.44 -0.99 -0.69
C SER A 129 -7.73 0.30 -1.11
N GLN A 130 -7.15 1.05 -0.18
CA GLN A 130 -6.37 2.26 -0.46
C GLN A 130 -5.18 2.01 -1.40
N GLY A 131 -4.44 0.92 -1.19
CA GLY A 131 -3.33 0.52 -2.06
C GLY A 131 -3.77 0.20 -3.50
N ASN A 132 -5.01 -0.26 -3.70
CA ASN A 132 -5.52 -0.50 -5.06
C ASN A 132 -5.73 0.79 -5.85
N VAL A 133 -6.09 1.90 -5.18
CA VAL A 133 -6.25 3.19 -5.87
C VAL A 133 -4.89 3.75 -6.26
N ILE A 134 -3.85 3.63 -5.40
CA ILE A 134 -2.48 4.01 -5.77
C ILE A 134 -2.03 3.21 -6.98
N HIS A 135 -2.21 1.89 -6.94
CA HIS A 135 -1.93 1.00 -8.08
C HIS A 135 -2.66 1.49 -9.34
N LEU A 136 -3.98 1.68 -9.27
CA LEU A 136 -4.77 2.06 -10.43
C LEU A 136 -4.32 3.42 -10.99
N PHE A 137 -4.10 4.41 -10.13
CA PHE A 137 -3.73 5.76 -10.56
C PHE A 137 -2.32 5.78 -11.17
N PHE A 138 -1.35 5.17 -10.50
CA PHE A 138 0.04 5.19 -10.93
C PHE A 138 0.24 4.42 -12.24
N PHE A 139 -0.27 3.19 -12.34
CA PHE A 139 0.02 2.30 -13.46
C PHE A 139 -0.83 2.60 -14.71
N ASN A 140 -2.06 3.12 -14.57
CA ASN A 140 -2.83 3.58 -15.73
C ASN A 140 -2.31 4.91 -16.29
N SER A 141 -1.77 5.80 -15.45
CA SER A 141 -1.28 7.10 -15.90
C SER A 141 0.11 7.04 -16.54
N HIS A 142 0.89 5.98 -16.28
CA HIS A 142 2.28 5.87 -16.73
C HIS A 142 2.53 4.76 -17.76
N SER A 143 1.48 4.13 -18.30
CA SER A 143 1.58 3.07 -19.32
C SER A 143 2.53 1.93 -18.92
N ILE A 144 2.55 1.56 -17.64
CA ILE A 144 3.32 0.42 -17.11
C ILE A 144 2.34 -0.75 -16.98
N ARG A 145 2.50 -1.78 -17.83
CA ARG A 145 1.65 -2.98 -17.81
C ARG A 145 1.97 -3.85 -16.59
N ALA A 146 1.28 -3.62 -15.49
CA ALA A 146 1.14 -4.58 -14.41
C ALA A 146 -0.33 -5.02 -14.37
N HIS A 147 -0.60 -6.30 -14.63
CA HIS A 147 -1.95 -6.87 -14.55
C HIS A 147 -1.97 -8.00 -13.52
N LEU A 148 -2.62 -7.77 -12.38
CA LEU A 148 -3.44 -8.81 -11.74
C LEU A 148 -4.50 -8.18 -10.83
N PHE A 149 -5.77 -8.37 -11.21
CA PHE A 149 -6.96 -8.01 -10.42
C PHE A 149 -7.48 -9.27 -9.71
N LEU A 150 -7.56 -9.24 -8.38
CA LEU A 150 -8.51 -10.07 -7.63
C LEU A 150 -9.10 -9.19 -6.53
N GLY A 151 -10.37 -8.83 -6.71
CA GLY A 151 -11.20 -8.11 -5.74
C GLY A 151 -11.73 -9.02 -4.66
#